data_AF-A0A9D9VT02-F1
#
_entry.id   AF-A0A9D9VT02-F1
#
_cell.length_a   1.000
_cell.length_b   1.000
_cell.length_c   1.000
_cell.angle_alpha   90.00
_cell.angle_beta   90.00
_cell.angle_gamma   90.00
#
_symmetry.space_group_name_H-M   'P 1'
#
loop_
_entity.id
_entity.type
_entity.pdbx_description
1 polymer ?
#
loop_
_entity_poly.entity_id
_entity_poly.type
_entity_poly.pdbx_seq_one_letter_code
_entity_poly.pdbx_strand_id
1 'polypeptide(L)'
;STITAGLTSRLYDATDGAELARLTVAQRHRFTPRRVFLNALDSKDNQSMSNILLDGAIRWNPHWSAETSLDYDQRTNKAVSARLGVRYAPRPYRVVTANISRQTGGNEQLDVGWQWPLNDLWGDKGKTLPAGQGEGAGRWYMLGRVYYSLTNRRVTEALAGLEYDSCCWIARVAVRSQQTQTLPVRMNHSVMLQLEFNGLARIGTGALQLFRDNVPGYTPLREAQLTQPSRFGRYD
;
A
#
# COMPACT_ATOMS: atom_id res chain seq x y z
N SER A 1 -1.53 -15.09 29.78
CA SER A 1 -1.30 -16.06 28.68
C SER A 1 -2.33 -15.88 27.58
N THR A 2 -1.98 -16.13 26.32
CA THR A 2 -2.86 -15.99 25.14
C THR A 2 -2.69 -17.22 24.26
N ILE A 3 -3.79 -17.81 23.78
CA ILE A 3 -3.78 -18.83 22.73
C ILE A 3 -4.46 -18.22 21.50
N THR A 4 -3.92 -18.52 20.33
CA THR A 4 -4.54 -18.17 19.05
C THR A 4 -4.67 -19.45 18.25
N ALA A 5 -5.88 -19.75 17.80
CA ALA A 5 -6.16 -20.83 16.86
C ALA A 5 -6.59 -20.22 15.53
N GLY A 6 -6.19 -20.79 14.40
CA GLY A 6 -6.61 -20.27 13.10
C GLY A 6 -6.63 -21.34 12.04
N LEU A 7 -7.60 -21.23 11.13
CA LEU A 7 -7.76 -22.06 9.96
C LEU A 7 -7.54 -21.19 8.72
N THR A 8 -6.73 -21.67 7.78
CA THR A 8 -6.55 -21.03 6.48
C THR A 8 -6.84 -22.03 5.38
N SER A 9 -7.71 -21.64 4.46
CA SER A 9 -7.99 -22.36 3.22
C SER A 9 -7.46 -21.57 2.04
N ARG A 10 -6.86 -22.26 1.07
CA ARG A 10 -6.31 -21.68 -0.16
C ARG A 10 -6.78 -22.47 -1.36
N LEU A 11 -7.14 -21.78 -2.43
CA LEU A 11 -7.54 -22.34 -3.70
C LEU A 11 -6.50 -21.94 -4.75
N TYR A 12 -6.08 -22.90 -5.56
CA TYR A 12 -5.08 -22.73 -6.61
C TYR A 12 -5.70 -23.09 -7.96
N ASP A 13 -5.25 -22.43 -9.00
CA ASP A 13 -5.57 -22.80 -10.38
C ASP A 13 -4.88 -24.14 -10.73
N ALA A 14 -5.60 -25.01 -11.45
CA ALA A 14 -5.11 -26.33 -11.82
C ALA A 14 -4.09 -26.30 -12.98
N THR A 15 -4.05 -25.20 -13.75
CA THR A 15 -3.22 -25.08 -14.94
C THR A 15 -1.86 -24.42 -14.68
N ASP A 16 -1.85 -23.30 -13.97
CA ASP A 16 -0.64 -22.52 -13.69
C ASP A 16 -0.19 -22.57 -12.21
N GLY A 17 -0.97 -23.24 -11.34
CA GLY A 17 -0.68 -23.40 -9.92
C GLY A 17 -0.83 -22.12 -9.10
N ALA A 18 -1.39 -21.06 -9.67
CA ALA A 18 -1.39 -19.75 -9.03
C ALA A 18 -2.60 -19.59 -8.07
N GLU A 19 -2.39 -18.93 -6.93
CA GLU A 19 -3.42 -18.79 -5.87
C GLU A 19 -4.60 -17.93 -6.36
N LEU A 20 -5.79 -18.53 -6.43
CA LEU A 20 -7.03 -17.88 -6.86
C LEU A 20 -7.78 -17.26 -5.69
N ALA A 21 -7.80 -17.92 -4.53
CA ALA A 21 -8.47 -17.40 -3.36
C ALA A 21 -7.84 -17.91 -2.07
N ARG A 22 -7.99 -17.12 -1.01
CA ARG A 22 -7.59 -17.47 0.35
C ARG A 22 -8.63 -16.99 1.33
N LEU A 23 -8.96 -17.83 2.29
CA LEU A 23 -9.81 -17.50 3.41
C LEU A 23 -9.12 -17.93 4.70
N THR A 24 -8.95 -17.00 5.62
CA THR A 24 -8.36 -17.24 6.93
C THR A 24 -9.35 -16.80 8.00
N VAL A 25 -9.61 -17.68 8.96
CA VAL A 25 -10.39 -17.39 10.16
C VAL A 25 -9.52 -17.72 11.36
N ALA A 26 -9.26 -16.75 12.22
CA ALA A 26 -8.48 -16.93 13.43
C ALA A 26 -9.23 -16.43 14.65
N GLN A 27 -9.12 -17.16 15.75
CA GLN A 27 -9.68 -16.78 17.04
C GLN A 27 -8.54 -16.66 18.04
N ARG A 28 -8.44 -15.48 18.66
CA ARG A 28 -7.48 -15.22 19.72
C ARG A 28 -8.21 -15.22 21.06
N HIS A 29 -7.77 -16.08 21.97
CA HIS A 29 -8.28 -16.22 23.33
C HIS A 29 -7.23 -15.82 24.37
N ARG A 30 -7.52 -14.83 25.22
CA ARG A 30 -6.62 -14.39 26.31
C ARG A 30 -7.09 -14.92 27.67
N PHE A 31 -6.23 -15.67 28.35
CA PHE A 31 -6.47 -16.23 29.68
C PHE A 31 -6.18 -15.28 30.84
N THR A 32 -5.42 -14.20 30.62
CA THR A 32 -5.04 -13.27 31.68
C THR A 32 -5.38 -11.83 31.28
N PRO A 33 -6.12 -11.09 32.11
CA PRO A 33 -6.40 -9.68 31.85
C PRO A 33 -5.10 -8.88 31.83
N ARG A 34 -5.09 -7.75 31.11
CA ARG A 34 -3.93 -6.84 31.08
C ARG A 34 -3.70 -6.28 32.49
N ARG A 35 -2.47 -6.41 32.98
CA ARG A 35 -2.06 -5.95 34.33
C ARG A 35 -1.32 -4.60 34.30
N VAL A 36 -1.12 -4.00 33.14
CA VAL A 36 -0.37 -2.74 32.99
C VAL A 36 -1.33 -1.65 32.54
N PHE A 37 -1.54 -0.67 33.40
CA PHE A 37 -2.31 0.54 33.14
C PHE A 37 -1.32 1.71 33.24
N LEU A 38 -1.25 2.58 32.23
CA LEU A 38 -0.36 3.75 32.23
C LEU A 38 -1.00 4.95 32.96
N ASN A 39 -2.32 4.94 33.17
CA ASN A 39 -3.08 5.98 33.87
C ASN A 39 -3.91 5.39 35.01
N ALA A 40 -3.97 6.09 36.15
CA ALA A 40 -4.76 5.70 37.33
C ALA A 40 -6.28 5.79 37.14
N LEU A 41 -6.74 6.37 36.01
CA LEU A 41 -8.14 6.48 35.60
C LEU A 41 -8.56 5.41 34.57
N ASP A 42 -7.65 4.55 34.11
CA ASP A 42 -8.01 3.46 33.22
C ASP A 42 -8.75 2.38 34.00
N SER A 43 -10.02 2.18 33.64
CA SER A 43 -10.85 1.10 34.18
C SER A 43 -10.15 -0.25 33.99
N LYS A 44 -10.12 -1.05 35.06
CA LYS A 44 -9.60 -2.41 35.12
C LYS A 44 -10.21 -3.25 33.99
N ASP A 45 -9.48 -3.45 32.89
CA ASP A 45 -9.89 -4.34 31.80
C ASP A 45 -9.74 -5.79 32.25
N ASN A 46 -10.72 -6.23 33.04
CA ASN A 46 -10.75 -7.53 33.71
C ASN A 46 -11.21 -8.66 32.79
N GLN A 47 -11.03 -8.53 31.47
CA GLN A 47 -11.82 -9.31 30.52
C GLN A 47 -10.93 -10.19 29.62
N SER A 48 -11.17 -11.50 29.73
CA SER A 48 -10.71 -12.52 28.80
C SER A 48 -11.18 -12.15 27.38
N MET A 49 -10.24 -11.90 26.47
CA MET A 49 -10.58 -11.40 25.13
C MET A 49 -10.67 -12.54 24.11
N SER A 50 -11.78 -12.58 23.38
CA SER A 50 -12.10 -13.49 22.26
C SER A 50 -12.39 -12.67 21.00
N ASN A 51 -11.35 -12.30 20.24
CA ASN A 51 -11.53 -11.66 18.93
C ASN A 51 -11.55 -12.73 17.86
N ILE A 52 -12.46 -12.58 16.89
CA ILE A 52 -12.40 -13.29 15.62
C ILE A 52 -11.79 -12.36 14.57
N LEU A 53 -10.75 -12.84 13.93
CA LEU A 53 -10.15 -12.24 12.75
C LEU A 53 -10.60 -13.06 11.53
N LEU A 54 -11.16 -12.38 10.54
CA LEU A 54 -11.52 -12.95 9.26
C LEU A 54 -10.79 -12.19 8.17
N ASP A 55 -9.99 -12.90 7.38
CA ASP A 55 -9.24 -12.37 6.26
C ASP A 55 -9.58 -13.17 5.00
N GLY A 56 -9.89 -12.47 3.92
CA GLY A 56 -10.22 -13.07 2.63
C GLY A 56 -9.46 -12.38 1.51
N ALA A 57 -8.98 -13.13 0.53
CA ALA A 57 -8.41 -12.59 -0.69
C ALA A 57 -8.90 -13.42 -1.88
N ILE A 58 -9.17 -12.75 -2.99
CA ILE A 58 -9.58 -13.40 -4.23
C ILE A 58 -8.90 -12.69 -5.39
N ARG A 59 -8.41 -13.48 -6.34
CA ARG A 59 -7.85 -13.04 -7.61
C ARG A 59 -8.76 -13.59 -8.70
N TRP A 60 -9.78 -12.82 -9.06
CA TRP A 60 -10.78 -13.22 -10.05
C TRP A 60 -10.18 -13.49 -11.43
N ASN A 61 -9.15 -12.74 -11.80
CA ASN A 61 -8.35 -12.95 -13.00
C ASN A 61 -6.94 -12.34 -12.79
N PRO A 62 -5.97 -12.54 -13.70
CA PRO A 62 -4.61 -12.00 -13.54
C PRO A 62 -4.53 -10.48 -13.35
N HIS A 63 -5.59 -9.75 -13.72
CA HIS A 63 -5.64 -8.30 -13.69
C HIS A 63 -6.42 -7.74 -12.48
N TRP A 64 -7.28 -8.53 -11.83
CA TRP A 64 -8.14 -8.08 -10.74
C TRP A 64 -7.95 -8.93 -9.50
N SER A 65 -7.69 -8.26 -8.38
CA SER A 65 -7.68 -8.87 -7.06
C SER A 65 -8.46 -8.03 -6.06
N ALA A 66 -9.13 -8.69 -5.14
CA ALA A 66 -9.76 -8.06 -3.99
C ALA A 66 -9.35 -8.76 -2.70
N GLU A 67 -9.25 -7.98 -1.64
CA GLU A 67 -8.92 -8.43 -0.30
C GLU A 67 -9.87 -7.81 0.72
N THR A 68 -10.17 -8.54 1.78
CA THR A 68 -11.04 -8.10 2.86
C THR A 68 -10.44 -8.56 4.17
N SER A 69 -10.54 -7.71 5.19
CA SER A 69 -10.14 -8.04 6.57
C SER A 69 -11.18 -7.51 7.54
N LEU A 70 -11.53 -8.31 8.54
CA LEU A 70 -12.52 -7.98 9.55
C LEU A 70 -12.03 -8.48 10.92
N ASP A 71 -11.90 -7.56 11.87
CA ASP A 71 -11.70 -7.87 13.29
C ASP A 71 -13.03 -7.66 14.00
N TYR A 72 -13.56 -8.75 14.55
CA TYR A 72 -14.84 -8.80 15.23
C TYR A 72 -14.66 -9.16 16.70
N ASP A 73 -15.13 -8.29 17.58
CA ASP A 73 -15.21 -8.57 19.02
C ASP A 73 -16.58 -9.19 19.32
N GLN A 74 -16.58 -10.51 19.55
CA GLN A 74 -17.78 -11.29 19.83
C GLN A 74 -18.51 -10.85 21.10
N ARG A 75 -17.79 -10.26 22.08
CA ARG A 75 -18.38 -9.92 23.37
C ARG A 75 -19.08 -8.57 23.33
N THR A 76 -18.52 -7.59 22.63
CA THR A 76 -19.17 -6.27 22.44
C THR A 76 -20.15 -6.27 21.26
N ASN A 77 -20.20 -7.36 20.50
CA ASN A 77 -20.99 -7.50 19.28
C ASN A 77 -20.70 -6.38 18.28
N LYS A 78 -19.42 -5.99 18.17
CA LYS A 78 -18.93 -4.86 17.37
C LYS A 78 -17.75 -5.28 16.51
N ALA A 79 -17.76 -4.83 15.26
CA ALA A 79 -16.59 -4.89 14.39
C ALA A 79 -15.58 -3.84 14.87
N VAL A 80 -14.39 -4.25 15.29
CA VAL A 80 -13.32 -3.35 15.75
C VAL A 80 -12.69 -2.65 14.56
N SER A 81 -12.39 -3.40 13.50
CA SER A 81 -11.89 -2.85 12.25
C SER A 81 -12.37 -3.66 11.06
N ALA A 82 -12.65 -2.99 9.95
CA ALA A 82 -12.94 -3.61 8.66
C ALA A 82 -12.11 -2.93 7.58
N ARG A 83 -11.55 -3.70 6.64
CA ARG A 83 -10.90 -3.17 5.44
C ARG A 83 -11.33 -3.97 4.23
N LEU A 84 -11.50 -3.27 3.13
CA LEU A 84 -11.77 -3.84 1.81
C LEU A 84 -10.85 -3.16 0.80
N GLY A 85 -10.11 -3.96 0.06
CA GLY A 85 -9.17 -3.54 -0.96
C GLY A 85 -9.51 -4.14 -2.31
N VAL A 86 -9.39 -3.34 -3.35
CA VAL A 86 -9.49 -3.77 -4.74
C VAL A 86 -8.29 -3.24 -5.49
N ARG A 87 -7.69 -4.11 -6.30
CA ARG A 87 -6.54 -3.79 -7.16
C ARG A 87 -6.83 -4.25 -8.58
N TYR A 88 -6.59 -3.34 -9.52
CA TYR A 88 -6.61 -3.57 -10.94
C TYR A 88 -5.21 -3.34 -11.51
N ALA A 89 -4.60 -4.37 -12.08
CA ALA A 89 -3.24 -4.34 -12.62
C ALA A 89 -3.16 -5.13 -13.94
N PRO A 90 -3.56 -4.55 -15.09
CA PRO A 90 -3.62 -5.29 -16.35
C PRO A 90 -2.25 -5.64 -16.92
N ARG A 91 -1.24 -4.78 -16.70
CA ARG A 91 0.14 -4.91 -17.19
C ARG A 91 1.10 -4.22 -16.23
N PRO A 92 2.42 -4.43 -16.36
CA PRO A 92 3.41 -3.62 -15.65
C PRO A 92 3.14 -2.12 -15.81
N TYR A 93 3.46 -1.35 -14.76
CA TYR A 93 3.29 0.12 -14.72
C TYR A 93 1.85 0.64 -14.88
N ARG A 94 0.86 -0.24 -14.91
CA ARG A 94 -0.58 0.07 -14.93
C ARG A 94 -1.20 -0.55 -13.70
N VAL A 95 -1.43 0.25 -12.67
CA VAL A 95 -2.07 -0.22 -11.45
C VAL A 95 -3.03 0.85 -10.95
N VAL A 96 -4.19 0.41 -10.51
CA VAL A 96 -5.14 1.22 -9.76
C VAL A 96 -5.52 0.41 -8.52
N THR A 97 -5.48 1.04 -7.37
CA THR A 97 -5.82 0.45 -6.08
C THR A 97 -6.84 1.35 -5.39
N ALA A 98 -7.81 0.73 -4.74
CA ALA A 98 -8.79 1.39 -3.91
C ALA A 98 -8.95 0.59 -2.62
N ASN A 99 -8.74 1.23 -1.48
CA ASN A 99 -8.75 0.62 -0.17
C ASN A 99 -9.63 1.45 0.76
N ILE A 100 -10.70 0.85 1.26
CA ILE A 100 -11.53 1.44 2.30
C ILE A 100 -11.23 0.77 3.63
N SER A 101 -11.03 1.56 4.67
CA SER A 101 -10.77 1.08 6.02
C SER A 101 -11.63 1.82 7.03
N ARG A 102 -12.20 1.06 7.95
CA ARG A 102 -13.05 1.55 9.03
C ARG A 102 -12.56 1.00 10.35
N GLN A 103 -12.48 1.85 11.36
CA GLN A 103 -12.13 1.46 12.72
C GLN A 103 -13.15 2.03 13.70
N THR A 104 -13.66 1.19 14.61
CA THR A 104 -14.64 1.61 15.62
C THR A 104 -13.99 2.53 16.65
N GLY A 105 -14.59 3.71 16.84
CA GLY A 105 -14.00 4.79 17.63
C GLY A 105 -12.86 5.54 16.93
N GLY A 106 -12.58 5.22 15.67
CA GLY A 106 -11.57 5.88 14.84
C GLY A 106 -12.17 6.50 13.57
N ASN A 107 -11.29 6.86 12.64
CA ASN A 107 -11.68 7.43 11.35
C ASN A 107 -11.91 6.33 10.29
N GLU A 108 -12.96 6.52 9.52
CA GLU A 108 -13.21 5.84 8.26
C GLU A 108 -12.47 6.58 7.14
N GLN A 109 -11.73 5.83 6.34
CA GLN A 109 -10.72 6.37 5.43
C GLN A 109 -10.72 5.57 4.13
N LEU A 110 -10.65 6.30 3.02
CA LEU A 110 -10.55 5.80 1.66
C LEU A 110 -9.19 6.19 1.09
N ASP A 111 -8.44 5.20 0.61
CA ASP A 111 -7.14 5.35 -0.02
C ASP A 111 -7.23 4.89 -1.47
N VAL A 112 -6.97 5.78 -2.42
CA VAL A 112 -6.98 5.47 -3.85
C VAL A 112 -5.61 5.80 -4.40
N GLY A 113 -4.93 4.82 -4.98
CA GLY A 113 -3.61 4.99 -5.58
C GLY A 113 -3.57 4.49 -7.02
N TRP A 114 -2.83 5.17 -7.89
CA TRP A 114 -2.67 4.76 -9.28
C TRP A 114 -1.26 5.02 -9.80
N GLN A 115 -0.86 4.20 -10.78
CA GLN A 115 0.26 4.42 -11.67
C GLN A 115 -0.20 4.04 -13.07
N TRP A 116 -0.02 4.94 -14.04
CA TRP A 116 -0.47 4.72 -15.40
C TRP A 116 0.43 5.46 -16.41
N PRO A 117 0.85 4.82 -17.51
CA PRO A 117 1.54 5.50 -18.60
C PRO A 117 0.56 6.43 -19.32
N LEU A 118 0.85 7.73 -19.35
CA LEU A 118 0.03 8.72 -20.05
C LEU A 118 0.02 8.46 -21.56
N ASN A 119 1.11 7.93 -22.11
CA ASN A 119 1.22 7.55 -23.53
C ASN A 119 0.09 6.62 -23.99
N ASP A 120 -0.42 5.75 -23.11
CA ASP A 120 -1.53 4.86 -23.44
C ASP A 120 -2.83 5.61 -23.76
N LEU A 121 -3.03 6.79 -23.18
CA LEU A 121 -4.21 7.63 -23.42
C LEU A 121 -4.24 8.18 -24.86
N TRP A 122 -3.08 8.24 -25.52
CA TRP A 122 -2.94 8.68 -26.92
C TRP A 122 -2.56 7.52 -27.86
N GLY A 123 -2.70 6.27 -27.41
CA GLY A 123 -2.60 5.07 -28.25
C GLY A 123 -1.21 4.42 -28.33
N ASP A 124 -0.17 5.01 -27.74
CA ASP A 124 1.15 4.40 -27.66
C ASP A 124 1.22 3.49 -26.43
N LYS A 125 1.08 2.17 -26.65
CA LYS A 125 1.17 1.14 -25.59
C LYS A 125 2.61 0.74 -25.24
N GLY A 126 3.60 1.29 -25.95
CA GLY A 126 5.03 1.03 -25.77
C GLY A 126 5.46 -0.41 -25.94
N LYS A 127 6.64 -0.72 -25.39
CA LYS A 127 7.33 -2.01 -25.53
C LYS A 127 7.32 -2.77 -24.21
N THR A 128 7.00 -4.05 -24.25
CA THR A 128 7.18 -4.94 -23.10
C THR A 128 8.67 -5.25 -22.94
N LEU A 129 9.34 -4.48 -22.08
CA LEU A 129 10.74 -4.71 -21.69
C LEU A 129 10.80 -5.52 -20.37
N PRO A 130 11.97 -6.09 -20.02
CA PRO A 130 12.15 -6.73 -18.72
C PRO A 130 11.82 -5.79 -17.55
N ALA A 131 11.45 -6.39 -16.41
CA ALA A 131 11.14 -5.62 -15.21
C ALA A 131 12.28 -4.64 -14.86
N GLY A 132 11.91 -3.39 -14.55
CA GLY A 132 12.86 -2.34 -14.19
C GLY A 132 13.57 -1.66 -15.37
N GLN A 133 13.09 -1.83 -16.61
CA GLN A 133 13.58 -1.11 -17.79
C GLN A 133 12.54 -0.15 -18.40
N GLY A 134 11.48 0.14 -17.66
CA GLY A 134 10.36 0.92 -18.18
C GLY A 134 9.71 0.21 -19.36
N GLU A 135 9.08 0.99 -20.23
CA GLU A 135 8.25 0.46 -21.31
C GLU A 135 8.59 1.14 -22.65
N GLY A 136 9.86 1.57 -22.77
CA GLY A 136 10.45 2.29 -23.88
C GLY A 136 10.84 3.73 -23.52
N ALA A 137 11.86 4.26 -24.20
CA ALA A 137 12.28 5.66 -24.04
C ALA A 137 11.23 6.62 -24.63
N GLY A 138 11.14 7.83 -24.05
CA GLY A 138 10.25 8.90 -24.48
C GLY A 138 8.84 8.80 -23.91
N ARG A 139 8.66 8.19 -22.74
CA ARG A 139 7.33 7.88 -22.19
C ARG A 139 7.08 8.58 -20.86
N TRP A 140 5.84 9.02 -20.69
CA TRP A 140 5.34 9.69 -19.51
C TRP A 140 4.51 8.73 -18.68
N TYR A 141 4.75 8.73 -17.38
CA TYR A 141 3.99 7.98 -16.39
C TYR A 141 3.40 8.97 -15.40
N MET A 142 2.10 8.86 -15.20
CA MET A 142 1.42 9.54 -14.12
C MET A 142 1.25 8.58 -12.97
N LEU A 143 1.43 9.11 -11.77
CA LEU A 143 1.16 8.39 -10.54
C LEU A 143 0.48 9.32 -9.56
N GLY A 144 -0.26 8.74 -8.64
CA GLY A 144 -0.90 9.51 -7.60
C GLY A 144 -1.49 8.64 -6.51
N ARG A 145 -1.81 9.31 -5.40
CA ARG A 145 -2.51 8.73 -4.26
C ARG A 145 -3.37 9.80 -3.63
N VAL A 146 -4.60 9.47 -3.30
CA VAL A 146 -5.50 10.34 -2.55
C VAL A 146 -6.01 9.57 -1.35
N TYR A 147 -5.81 10.18 -0.19
CA TYR A 147 -6.26 9.68 1.09
C TYR A 147 -7.37 10.58 1.63
N TYR A 148 -8.59 10.06 1.65
CA TYR A 148 -9.79 10.79 2.02
C TYR A 148 -10.38 10.25 3.32
N SER A 149 -10.56 11.13 4.32
CA SER A 149 -11.29 10.78 5.54
C SER A 149 -12.79 10.89 5.27
N LEU A 150 -13.47 9.75 5.23
CA LEU A 150 -14.93 9.66 5.13
C LEU A 150 -15.61 10.24 6.37
N THR A 151 -15.01 10.04 7.55
CA THR A 151 -15.51 10.60 8.82
C THR A 151 -15.54 12.13 8.82
N ASN A 152 -14.44 12.77 8.40
CA ASN A 152 -14.33 14.24 8.42
C ASN A 152 -14.66 14.88 7.07
N ARG A 153 -15.08 14.09 6.07
CA ARG A 153 -15.38 14.51 4.70
C ARG A 153 -14.33 15.42 4.08
N ARG A 154 -13.05 15.05 4.24
CA ARG A 154 -11.93 15.86 3.76
C ARG A 154 -10.78 14.99 3.27
N VAL A 155 -10.01 15.52 2.32
CA VAL A 155 -8.74 14.94 1.89
C VAL A 155 -7.71 15.17 3.00
N THR A 156 -7.16 14.10 3.56
CA THR A 156 -6.10 14.16 4.58
C THR A 156 -4.73 14.25 3.93
N GLU A 157 -4.54 13.55 2.81
CA GLU A 157 -3.31 13.57 2.04
C GLU A 157 -3.62 13.38 0.55
N ALA A 158 -2.91 14.11 -0.31
CA ALA A 158 -2.91 13.91 -1.74
C ALA A 158 -1.48 13.95 -2.25
N LEU A 159 -1.15 13.03 -3.14
CA LEU A 159 0.12 12.90 -3.82
C LEU A 159 -0.16 12.80 -5.31
N ALA A 160 0.51 13.62 -6.10
CA ALA A 160 0.51 13.53 -7.55
C ALA A 160 1.95 13.54 -8.03
N GLY A 161 2.25 12.77 -9.06
CA GLY A 161 3.57 12.78 -9.67
C GLY A 161 3.54 12.43 -11.14
N LEU A 162 4.60 12.90 -11.80
CA LEU A 162 4.89 12.66 -13.20
C LEU A 162 6.32 12.15 -13.31
N GLU A 163 6.50 11.06 -14.03
CA GLU A 163 7.80 10.51 -14.37
C GLU A 163 7.96 10.51 -15.89
N TYR A 164 9.12 10.95 -16.36
CA TYR A 164 9.48 10.88 -17.76
C TYR A 164 10.70 9.98 -17.92
N ASP A 165 10.52 8.89 -18.66
CA ASP A 165 11.56 7.91 -18.94
C ASP A 165 12.18 8.18 -20.32
N SER A 166 13.45 8.58 -20.34
CA SER A 166 14.25 8.78 -21.56
C SER A 166 15.29 7.67 -21.70
N CYS A 167 15.99 7.52 -22.82
CA CYS A 167 16.94 6.40 -23.01
C CYS A 167 18.07 6.34 -21.94
N CYS A 168 18.54 7.49 -21.45
CA CYS A 168 19.70 7.57 -20.54
C CYS A 168 19.38 8.19 -19.16
N TRP A 169 18.20 8.78 -18.99
CA TRP A 169 17.83 9.49 -17.76
C TRP A 169 16.33 9.38 -17.46
N ILE A 170 15.95 9.58 -16.20
CA ILE A 170 14.57 9.70 -15.74
C ILE A 170 14.42 10.98 -14.95
N ALA A 171 13.42 11.79 -15.29
CA ALA A 171 12.99 12.89 -14.45
C ALA A 171 11.71 12.52 -13.70
N ARG A 172 11.62 12.93 -12.44
CA ARG A 172 10.46 12.74 -11.58
C ARG A 172 10.09 14.05 -10.92
N VAL A 173 8.81 14.36 -10.97
CA VAL A 173 8.21 15.49 -10.29
C VAL A 173 7.13 14.94 -9.38
N ALA A 174 7.18 15.31 -8.10
CA ALA A 174 6.16 14.94 -7.12
C ALA A 174 5.62 16.20 -6.44
N VAL A 175 4.31 16.24 -6.25
CA VAL A 175 3.62 17.22 -5.43
C VAL A 175 2.83 16.48 -4.38
N ARG A 176 3.10 16.78 -3.11
CA ARG A 176 2.39 16.22 -1.96
C ARG A 176 1.70 17.34 -1.20
N SER A 177 0.43 17.14 -0.89
CA SER A 177 -0.36 17.95 0.03
C SER A 177 -0.75 17.08 1.20
N GLN A 178 -0.34 17.43 2.42
CA GLN A 178 -0.67 16.66 3.61
C GLN A 178 -1.18 17.57 4.72
N GLN A 179 -2.12 17.07 5.50
CA GLN A 179 -2.66 17.79 6.63
C GLN A 179 -1.63 17.86 7.78
N THR A 180 -1.47 19.04 8.39
CA THR A 180 -0.67 19.18 9.63
C THR A 180 -1.40 18.54 10.81
N GLN A 181 -0.63 17.88 11.67
CA GLN A 181 -1.12 17.28 12.93
C GLN A 181 -1.23 18.33 14.06
N THR A 182 -0.81 19.58 13.83
CA THR A 182 -0.88 20.69 14.78
C THR A 182 -2.12 21.55 14.54
N LEU A 183 -2.70 22.09 15.62
CA LEU A 183 -3.80 23.06 15.59
C LEU A 183 -3.25 24.49 15.41
N PRO A 184 -3.82 25.32 14.53
CA PRO A 184 -4.92 25.03 13.61
C PRO A 184 -4.49 24.10 12.48
N VAL A 185 -5.39 23.18 12.11
CA VAL A 185 -5.18 22.25 10.99
C VAL A 185 -4.96 23.06 9.70
N ARG A 186 -3.80 22.88 9.06
CA ARG A 186 -3.45 23.48 7.77
C ARG A 186 -3.00 22.41 6.78
N MET A 187 -3.11 22.71 5.50
CA MET A 187 -2.51 21.87 4.45
C MET A 187 -1.08 22.33 4.21
N ASN A 188 -0.14 21.38 4.28
CA ASN A 188 1.25 21.60 3.94
C ASN A 188 1.54 21.02 2.55
N HIS A 189 2.08 21.86 1.67
CA HIS A 189 2.42 21.49 0.30
C HIS A 189 3.94 21.28 0.20
N SER A 190 4.34 20.18 -0.43
CA SER A 190 5.74 19.84 -0.70
C SER A 190 5.88 19.49 -2.18
N VAL A 191 6.90 20.05 -2.81
CA VAL A 191 7.26 19.76 -4.20
C VAL A 191 8.65 19.12 -4.18
N MET A 192 8.79 18.00 -4.89
CA MET A 192 10.04 17.28 -5.03
C MET A 192 10.38 17.11 -6.50
N LEU A 193 11.65 17.37 -6.82
CA LEU A 193 12.21 17.19 -8.14
C LEU A 193 13.38 16.22 -8.03
N GLN A 194 13.41 15.23 -8.90
CA GLN A 194 14.48 14.24 -8.95
C GLN A 194 14.85 13.94 -10.40
N LEU A 195 16.15 13.96 -10.69
CA LEU A 195 16.72 13.58 -11.96
C LEU A 195 17.71 12.42 -11.74
N GLU A 196 17.54 11.33 -12.46
CA GLU A 196 18.35 10.13 -12.30
C GLU A 196 18.97 9.74 -13.63
N PHE A 197 20.30 9.62 -13.67
CA PHE A 197 21.05 9.18 -14.84
C PHE A 197 21.42 7.70 -14.69
N ASN A 198 21.20 6.92 -15.74
CA ASN A 198 21.49 5.49 -15.73
C ASN A 198 22.96 5.19 -15.45
N GLY A 199 23.21 4.41 -14.40
CA GLY A 199 24.54 3.89 -14.08
C GLY A 199 25.56 4.95 -13.63
N LEU A 200 25.15 6.19 -13.38
CA LEU A 200 26.06 7.28 -13.01
C LEU A 200 25.70 7.88 -11.66
N ALA A 201 24.59 8.62 -11.59
CA ALA A 201 24.25 9.40 -10.42
C ALA A 201 22.75 9.68 -10.35
N ARG A 202 22.26 9.83 -9.12
CA ARG A 202 20.90 10.27 -8.81
C ARG A 202 20.98 11.62 -8.12
N ILE A 203 20.34 12.63 -8.71
CA ILE A 203 20.39 14.03 -8.27
C ILE A 203 18.98 14.47 -7.89
N GLY A 204 18.83 15.14 -6.74
CA GLY A 204 17.57 15.69 -6.29
C GLY A 204 16.95 14.98 -5.09
N THR A 205 15.76 15.44 -4.70
CA THR A 205 15.04 15.01 -3.49
C THR A 205 14.25 13.73 -3.74
N GLY A 206 14.13 12.86 -2.72
CA GLY A 206 13.66 11.46 -2.81
C GLY A 206 12.21 11.21 -3.26
N ALA A 207 11.80 11.76 -4.40
CA ALA A 207 10.51 11.53 -5.05
C ALA A 207 10.27 10.02 -5.31
N LEU A 208 11.31 9.28 -5.70
CA LEU A 208 11.22 7.83 -5.87
C LEU A 208 10.83 7.11 -4.57
N GLN A 209 11.43 7.52 -3.45
CA GLN A 209 11.12 6.98 -2.13
C GLN A 209 9.68 7.31 -1.76
N LEU A 210 9.26 8.56 -1.98
CA LEU A 210 7.89 9.00 -1.73
C LEU A 210 6.87 8.16 -2.51
N PHE A 211 7.11 7.89 -3.79
CA PHE A 211 6.22 7.06 -4.60
C PHE A 211 6.20 5.60 -4.13
N ARG A 212 7.36 5.03 -3.83
CA ARG A 212 7.48 3.66 -3.30
C ARG A 212 6.74 3.47 -1.99
N ASP A 213 6.87 4.44 -1.09
CA ASP A 213 6.32 4.33 0.27
C ASP A 213 4.82 4.66 0.33
N ASN A 214 4.31 5.44 -0.64
CA ASN A 214 2.94 5.93 -0.59
C ASN A 214 2.02 5.32 -1.66
N VAL A 215 2.48 5.09 -2.88
CA VAL A 215 1.60 4.63 -3.97
C VAL A 215 1.51 3.10 -3.93
N PRO A 216 0.35 2.51 -3.56
CA PRO A 216 0.23 1.06 -3.45
C PRO A 216 0.38 0.39 -4.82
N GLY A 217 1.22 -0.64 -4.89
CA GLY A 217 1.48 -1.37 -6.13
C GLY A 217 2.41 -0.66 -7.12
N TYR A 218 3.02 0.48 -6.72
CA TYR A 218 4.00 1.18 -7.54
C TYR A 218 5.17 0.28 -7.93
N THR A 219 5.46 0.25 -9.22
CA THR A 219 6.61 -0.45 -9.78
C THR A 219 7.61 0.57 -10.30
N PRO A 220 8.86 0.58 -9.81
CA PRO A 220 9.85 1.55 -10.26
C PRO A 220 10.19 1.31 -11.74
N LEU A 221 10.21 2.39 -12.53
CA LEU A 221 10.60 2.34 -13.94
C LEU A 221 12.02 1.84 -14.12
N ARG A 222 12.90 2.26 -13.21
CA ARG A 222 14.25 1.73 -13.07
C ARG A 222 14.43 1.23 -11.67
N GLU A 223 14.72 -0.06 -11.58
CA GLU A 223 15.20 -0.61 -10.33
C GLU A 223 16.59 -0.02 -10.12
N ALA A 224 16.71 0.92 -9.18
CA ALA A 224 18.02 1.28 -8.69
C ALA A 224 18.68 -0.05 -8.31
N GLN A 225 19.82 -0.36 -8.90
CA GLN A 225 20.74 -1.33 -8.33
C GLN A 225 21.08 -0.79 -6.94
N LEU A 226 20.21 -1.07 -5.96
CA LEU A 226 20.59 -1.14 -4.57
C LEU A 226 21.72 -2.14 -4.60
N THR A 227 22.92 -1.62 -4.46
CA THR A 227 24.20 -2.30 -4.43
C THR A 227 23.96 -3.74 -3.97
N GLN A 228 24.27 -4.72 -4.84
CA GLN A 228 24.38 -6.11 -4.39
C GLN A 228 25.09 -6.09 -3.04
N PRO A 229 24.53 -6.68 -1.96
CA PRO A 229 25.32 -6.85 -0.75
C PRO A 229 26.56 -7.61 -1.18
N SER A 230 27.70 -6.95 -1.08
CA SER A 230 29.00 -7.47 -1.46
C SER A 230 29.17 -8.85 -0.83
N ARG A 231 29.34 -9.90 -1.65
CA ARG A 231 29.55 -11.30 -1.20
C ARG A 231 30.86 -11.52 -0.43
N PHE A 232 31.59 -10.45 -0.11
CA PHE A 232 32.86 -10.46 0.59
C PHE A 232 32.74 -9.52 1.80
N GLY A 233 32.30 -10.08 2.91
CA GLY A 233 32.13 -9.35 4.16
C GLY A 233 31.68 -10.29 5.25
N ARG A 234 32.41 -11.40 5.43
CA ARG A 234 32.45 -12.26 6.63
C ARG A 234 33.37 -13.46 6.35
N TYR A 235 34.66 -13.22 6.47
CA TYR A 235 35.59 -14.22 6.97
C TYR A 235 36.25 -13.56 8.19
N ASP A 236 35.69 -13.83 9.36
CA ASP A 236 36.39 -13.88 10.64
C ASP A 236 35.97 -15.21 11.29
#